data_AF-A0ABD3PR06-F1
#
_entry.id   AF-A0ABD3PR06-F1
#
_cell.length_a   1.000
_cell.length_b   1.000
_cell.length_c   1.000
_cell.angle_alpha   90.00
_cell.angle_beta   90.00
_cell.angle_gamma   90.00
#
_symmetry.space_group_name_H-M   'P 1'
#
loop_
_entity.id
_entity.type
_entity.pdbx_description
1 polymer ?
#
loop_
_entity_poly.entity_id
_entity_poly.type
_entity_poly.pdbx_seq_one_letter_code
_entity_poly.pdbx_strand_id
1 'polypeptide(L)'
;MTSSSMRMMSSLASPDETSATLSGKPVNTPHYYFVDNGITAEVYERYDVLGESDLKRRQDPVSWDKLLDMIVNYANVVLGHHVNTRKMIVSTTQSYLAQLLKMLEYWHSKRQSFTIIDEIAPLIGKLNHMAQMIRCMNHLMGHLYTSLSCALTKNKRHLITTNKQFASCSSSSSMSLRQKKSRIALLICTFRDK
;
A
#
# COMPACT_ATOMS: atom_id res chain seq x y z
N MET A 1 4.27 26.74 -44.79
CA MET A 1 3.80 25.53 -45.50
C MET A 1 4.94 24.54 -45.60
N THR A 2 4.98 23.53 -44.75
CA THR A 2 5.61 22.24 -45.06
C THR A 2 4.93 21.17 -44.21
N SER A 3 4.27 20.27 -44.90
CA SER A 3 3.55 19.10 -44.44
C SER A 3 4.46 18.14 -43.68
N SER A 4 4.00 17.63 -42.54
CA SER A 4 4.42 16.33 -42.01
C SER A 4 3.23 15.71 -41.28
N SER A 5 2.32 15.22 -42.11
CA SER A 5 1.25 14.30 -41.74
C SER A 5 1.89 13.04 -41.14
N MET A 6 1.79 12.89 -39.82
CA MET A 6 2.14 11.65 -39.12
C MET A 6 1.11 10.59 -39.52
N ARG A 7 1.54 9.66 -40.39
CA ARG A 7 0.82 8.43 -40.71
C ARG A 7 0.54 7.65 -39.44
N MET A 8 -0.72 7.62 -39.03
CA MET A 8 -1.27 6.53 -38.22
C MET A 8 -1.09 5.23 -39.01
N MET A 9 -0.34 4.30 -38.43
CA MET A 9 -0.08 2.98 -38.99
C MET A 9 -1.37 2.14 -39.01
N SER A 10 -1.98 2.03 -40.19
CA SER A 10 -2.87 0.92 -40.53
C SER A 10 -2.01 -0.25 -41.03
N SER A 11 -1.72 -1.21 -40.16
CA SER A 11 -1.19 -2.50 -40.56
C SER A 11 -1.83 -3.59 -39.70
N LEU A 12 -3.01 -4.04 -40.17
CA LEU A 12 -3.57 -5.34 -39.82
C LEU A 12 -2.61 -6.42 -40.34
N ALA A 13 -1.81 -7.01 -39.46
CA ALA A 13 -1.08 -8.24 -39.73
C ALA A 13 -1.63 -9.34 -38.81
N SER A 14 -2.09 -10.41 -39.44
CA SER A 14 -2.58 -11.67 -38.83
C SER A 14 -1.50 -12.35 -37.98
N PRO A 15 -1.86 -13.32 -37.10
CA PRO A 15 -0.99 -13.81 -36.04
C PRO A 15 -0.13 -14.97 -36.53
N ASP A 16 1.19 -14.78 -36.59
CA ASP A 16 2.13 -15.90 -36.64
C ASP A 16 2.50 -16.31 -35.21
N GLU A 17 1.99 -17.48 -34.83
CA GLU A 17 2.44 -18.25 -33.68
C GLU A 17 3.90 -18.67 -33.88
N THR A 18 4.84 -18.08 -33.16
CA THR A 18 6.03 -18.82 -32.71
C THR A 18 6.71 -18.12 -31.54
N SER A 19 6.68 -18.82 -30.41
CA SER A 19 7.41 -18.55 -29.20
C SER A 19 8.93 -18.66 -29.41
N ALA A 20 9.67 -17.79 -28.71
CA ALA A 20 11.09 -17.88 -28.35
C ALA A 20 12.11 -18.09 -29.48
N THR A 21 12.74 -16.98 -29.94
CA THR A 21 14.01 -17.06 -30.66
C THR A 21 15.13 -17.50 -29.70
N LEU A 22 15.89 -18.53 -30.10
CA LEU A 22 17.03 -19.19 -29.43
C LEU A 22 18.19 -18.29 -28.93
N SER A 23 18.13 -16.96 -29.04
CA SER A 23 19.28 -16.07 -28.79
C SER A 23 19.33 -15.40 -27.41
N GLY A 24 18.37 -15.67 -26.51
CA GLY A 24 18.38 -15.14 -25.13
C GLY A 24 18.29 -13.62 -25.00
N LYS A 25 18.11 -12.88 -26.12
CA LYS A 25 17.91 -11.43 -26.12
C LYS A 25 16.44 -11.13 -25.79
N PRO A 26 16.15 -10.14 -24.92
CA PRO A 26 14.78 -9.78 -24.59
C PRO A 26 14.09 -9.21 -25.83
N VAL A 27 13.16 -9.98 -26.40
CA VAL A 27 12.28 -9.55 -27.49
C VAL A 27 11.02 -8.94 -26.87
N ASN A 28 10.53 -7.85 -27.46
CA ASN A 28 9.29 -7.22 -27.01
C ASN A 28 8.11 -8.15 -27.34
N THR A 29 7.57 -8.84 -26.35
CA THR A 29 6.36 -9.64 -26.52
C THR A 29 5.16 -8.73 -26.76
N PRO A 30 4.35 -8.95 -27.82
CA PRO A 30 3.10 -8.22 -27.98
C PRO A 30 2.16 -8.56 -26.82
N HIS A 31 1.88 -7.57 -25.99
CA HIS A 31 0.97 -7.73 -24.85
C HIS A 31 -0.45 -7.34 -25.28
N TYR A 32 -1.34 -8.33 -25.40
CA TYR A 32 -2.78 -8.15 -25.65
C TYR A 32 -3.60 -8.00 -24.36
N TYR A 33 -3.03 -7.38 -23.32
CA TYR A 33 -3.84 -7.00 -22.17
C TYR A 33 -4.65 -5.78 -22.57
N PHE A 34 -5.98 -5.90 -22.52
CA PHE A 34 -6.87 -4.75 -22.39
C PHE A 34 -6.58 -4.11 -21.03
N VAL A 35 -5.47 -3.38 -20.95
CA VAL A 35 -5.30 -2.32 -19.97
C VAL A 35 -6.43 -1.34 -20.27
N ASP A 36 -7.12 -0.82 -19.25
CA ASP A 36 -8.15 0.22 -19.36
C ASP A 36 -7.55 1.51 -19.97
N ASN A 37 -7.14 1.43 -21.23
CA ASN A 37 -6.54 2.49 -22.02
C ASN A 37 -7.58 3.55 -22.34
N GLY A 38 -8.88 3.26 -22.21
CA GLY A 38 -9.93 4.25 -22.40
C GLY A 38 -9.82 5.39 -21.40
N ILE A 39 -9.56 5.08 -20.13
CA ILE A 39 -9.49 6.11 -19.07
C ILE A 39 -8.21 6.95 -19.23
N THR A 40 -7.09 6.35 -19.60
CA THR A 40 -5.81 7.07 -19.73
C THR A 40 -5.67 7.80 -21.06
N ALA A 41 -6.18 7.24 -22.17
CA ALA A 41 -6.12 7.89 -23.48
C ALA A 41 -7.01 9.14 -23.54
N GLU A 42 -8.24 9.09 -23.04
CA GLU A 42 -9.14 10.26 -23.01
C GLU A 42 -8.57 11.41 -22.17
N VAL A 43 -7.95 11.07 -21.03
CA VAL A 43 -7.31 12.06 -20.16
C VAL A 43 -6.05 12.61 -20.81
N TYR A 44 -5.23 11.78 -21.44
CA TYR A 44 -4.00 12.20 -22.10
C TYR A 44 -4.25 13.14 -23.28
N GLU A 45 -5.24 12.82 -24.13
CA GLU A 45 -5.63 13.64 -25.28
C GLU A 45 -6.03 15.06 -24.85
N ARG A 46 -6.71 15.19 -23.70
CA ARG A 46 -7.07 16.51 -23.15
C ARG A 46 -5.85 17.35 -22.79
N TYR A 47 -4.77 16.75 -22.29
CA TYR A 47 -3.55 17.47 -22.01
C TYR A 47 -2.70 17.74 -23.25
N ASP A 48 -2.77 16.91 -24.28
CA ASP A 48 -2.14 17.17 -25.56
C ASP A 48 -2.76 18.41 -26.24
N VAL A 49 -4.09 18.58 -26.10
CA VAL A 49 -4.82 19.74 -26.64
C VAL A 49 -4.67 21.00 -25.76
N LEU A 50 -4.74 20.87 -24.43
CA LEU A 50 -4.74 22.02 -23.51
C LEU A 50 -3.34 22.43 -23.02
N GLY A 51 -2.32 21.59 -23.26
CA GLY A 51 -0.98 21.77 -22.73
C GLY A 51 -0.86 21.46 -21.24
N GLU A 52 0.23 21.94 -20.63
CA GLU A 52 0.62 21.67 -19.24
C GLU A 52 -0.47 22.09 -18.23
N SER A 53 -0.51 21.39 -17.09
CA SER A 53 -1.44 21.69 -16.00
C SER A 53 -1.17 23.06 -15.37
N ASP A 54 -2.19 23.91 -15.27
CA ASP A 54 -2.16 25.15 -14.50
C ASP A 54 -3.33 25.19 -13.51
N LEU A 55 -3.06 24.72 -12.29
CA LEU A 55 -4.03 24.62 -11.20
C LEU A 55 -4.60 25.97 -10.74
N LYS A 56 -3.96 27.09 -11.12
CA LYS A 56 -4.50 28.44 -10.82
C LYS A 56 -5.62 28.83 -11.77
N ARG A 57 -5.63 28.28 -12.98
CA ARG A 57 -6.61 28.60 -14.04
C ARG A 57 -7.69 27.55 -14.21
N ARG A 58 -7.35 26.28 -13.98
CA ARG A 58 -8.26 25.14 -14.16
C ARG A 58 -8.06 24.09 -13.06
N GLN A 59 -9.13 23.42 -12.66
CA GLN A 59 -9.03 22.21 -11.85
C GLN A 59 -8.97 21.01 -12.77
N ASP A 60 -7.96 20.17 -12.54
CA ASP A 60 -7.72 19.01 -13.37
C ASP A 60 -8.33 17.75 -12.76
N PRO A 61 -8.97 16.88 -13.57
CA PRO A 61 -9.59 15.66 -13.07
C PRO A 61 -8.56 14.65 -12.54
N VAL A 62 -7.33 14.71 -13.04
CA VAL A 62 -6.20 13.86 -12.65
C VAL A 62 -4.98 14.75 -12.51
N SER A 63 -4.22 14.61 -11.41
CA SER A 63 -2.97 15.36 -11.23
C SER A 63 -1.96 15.02 -12.32
N TRP A 64 -1.32 16.05 -12.88
CA TRP A 64 -0.32 15.94 -13.94
C TRP A 64 0.78 14.91 -13.63
N ASP A 65 1.35 14.96 -12.42
CA ASP A 65 2.41 14.03 -11.99
C ASP A 65 1.96 12.57 -12.06
N LYS A 66 0.72 12.26 -11.64
CA LYS A 66 0.17 10.90 -11.71
C LYS A 66 -0.08 10.44 -13.13
N LEU A 67 -0.43 11.36 -14.04
CA LEU A 67 -0.60 11.03 -15.45
C LEU A 67 0.75 10.62 -16.05
N LEU A 68 1.81 11.38 -15.77
CA LEU A 68 3.17 11.08 -16.23
C LEU A 68 3.70 9.78 -15.64
N ASP A 69 3.46 9.54 -14.35
CA ASP A 69 3.85 8.30 -13.66
C ASP A 69 3.10 7.06 -14.16
N MET A 70 1.94 7.24 -14.81
CA MET A 70 1.09 6.17 -15.32
C MET A 70 1.14 6.04 -16.85
N ILE A 71 2.10 6.70 -17.51
CA ILE A 71 2.37 6.45 -18.94
C ILE A 71 2.63 4.95 -19.14
N VAL A 72 2.14 4.41 -20.26
CA VAL A 72 2.25 3.00 -20.58
C VAL A 72 3.72 2.57 -20.57
N ASN A 73 4.10 1.84 -19.53
CA ASN A 73 5.46 1.35 -19.32
C ASN A 73 5.40 -0.08 -18.76
N TYR A 74 6.45 -0.86 -19.01
CA TYR A 74 6.56 -2.24 -18.52
C TYR A 74 6.84 -2.31 -17.01
N ALA A 75 7.27 -1.20 -16.41
CA ALA A 75 7.53 -1.05 -14.98
C ALA A 75 6.77 0.17 -14.47
N ASN A 76 5.69 -0.06 -13.72
CA ASN A 76 4.79 0.99 -13.23
C ASN A 76 4.46 0.80 -11.76
N VAL A 77 4.14 1.91 -11.08
CA VAL A 77 3.66 1.89 -9.69
C VAL A 77 2.13 1.96 -9.69
N VAL A 78 1.48 0.87 -9.31
CA VAL A 78 0.02 0.75 -9.26
C VAL A 78 -0.39 0.47 -7.82
N LEU A 79 -1.25 1.31 -7.24
CA LEU A 79 -1.73 1.19 -5.85
C LEU A 79 -0.60 1.07 -4.79
N GLY A 80 0.56 1.66 -5.05
CA GLY A 80 1.72 1.60 -4.17
C GLY A 80 2.62 0.37 -4.36
N HIS A 81 2.28 -0.52 -5.29
CA HIS A 81 3.08 -1.65 -5.70
C HIS A 81 3.81 -1.37 -7.00
N HIS A 82 5.07 -1.77 -7.08
CA HIS A 82 5.86 -1.75 -8.30
C HIS A 82 5.60 -3.03 -9.10
N VAL A 83 4.93 -2.89 -10.25
CA VAL A 83 4.58 -3.97 -11.16
C VAL A 83 5.58 -3.97 -12.31
N ASN A 84 6.30 -5.07 -12.50
CA ASN A 84 7.18 -5.29 -13.65
C ASN A 84 6.63 -6.43 -14.50
N THR A 85 6.07 -6.08 -15.66
CA THR A 85 5.41 -7.03 -16.56
C THR A 85 6.39 -7.94 -17.29
N ARG A 86 7.62 -7.47 -17.58
CA ARG A 86 8.67 -8.29 -18.23
C ARG A 86 9.17 -9.42 -17.35
N LYS A 87 9.29 -9.16 -16.04
CA LYS A 87 9.71 -10.16 -15.06
C LYS A 87 8.53 -10.90 -14.44
N MET A 88 7.29 -10.45 -14.69
CA MET A 88 6.07 -10.90 -14.00
C MET A 88 6.20 -10.83 -12.48
N ILE A 89 6.83 -9.77 -11.97
CA ILE A 89 7.04 -9.55 -10.54
C ILE A 89 6.22 -8.36 -10.10
N VAL A 90 5.51 -8.52 -9.00
CA VAL A 90 4.92 -7.41 -8.26
C VAL A 90 5.67 -7.29 -6.94
N SER A 91 6.28 -6.13 -6.70
CA SER A 91 7.08 -5.84 -5.53
C SER A 91 6.57 -4.59 -4.81
N THR A 92 6.94 -4.42 -3.55
CA THR A 92 6.69 -3.17 -2.83
C THR A 92 7.64 -2.08 -3.32
N THR A 93 7.21 -0.81 -3.27
CA THR A 93 8.09 0.32 -3.59
C THR A 93 9.25 0.44 -2.59
N GLN A 94 10.43 0.83 -3.08
CA GLN A 94 11.64 0.91 -2.25
C GLN A 94 11.51 1.93 -1.11
N SER A 95 10.84 3.06 -1.38
CA SER A 95 10.56 4.08 -0.38
C SER A 95 9.71 3.55 0.78
N TYR A 96 8.72 2.71 0.47
CA TYR A 96 7.88 2.07 1.46
C TYR A 96 8.65 1.05 2.31
N LEU A 97 9.50 0.23 1.67
CA LEU A 97 10.37 -0.71 2.37
C LEU A 97 11.33 0.01 3.31
N ALA A 98 11.95 1.10 2.88
CA ALA A 98 12.84 1.89 3.73
C ALA A 98 12.12 2.45 4.97
N GLN A 99 10.90 2.96 4.79
CA GLN A 99 10.08 3.42 5.93
C GLN A 99 9.72 2.28 6.89
N LEU A 100 9.37 1.11 6.36
CA LEU A 100 9.02 -0.05 7.17
C LEU A 100 10.24 -0.55 7.95
N LEU A 101 11.40 -0.67 7.30
CA LEU A 101 12.66 -1.06 7.94
C LEU A 101 13.04 -0.08 9.05
N LYS A 102 12.93 1.23 8.80
CA LYS A 102 13.14 2.25 9.84
C LYS A 102 12.19 2.09 11.01
N MET A 103 10.92 1.75 10.76
CA MET A 103 9.97 1.47 11.84
C MET A 103 10.35 0.22 12.63
N LEU A 104 10.82 -0.84 11.96
CA LEU A 104 11.25 -2.09 12.59
C LEU A 104 12.53 -1.93 13.41
N GLU A 105 13.43 -1.02 13.03
CA GLU A 105 14.69 -0.77 13.74
C GLU A 105 14.48 -0.39 15.21
N TYR A 106 13.37 0.31 15.51
CA TYR A 106 12.98 0.64 16.88
C TYR A 106 12.47 -0.56 17.70
N TRP A 107 12.18 -1.71 17.07
CA TRP A 107 11.69 -2.91 17.74
C TRP A 107 12.83 -3.89 18.05
N HIS A 108 13.41 -3.75 19.24
CA HIS A 108 14.47 -4.64 19.73
C HIS A 108 13.95 -5.64 20.79
N SER A 109 14.60 -6.79 20.93
CA SER A 109 14.21 -7.86 21.86
C SER A 109 14.17 -7.43 23.33
N LYS A 110 14.95 -6.40 23.71
CA LYS A 110 14.99 -5.87 25.09
C LYS A 110 13.81 -4.93 25.42
N ARG A 111 12.90 -4.68 24.48
CA ARG A 111 11.83 -3.71 24.64
C ARG A 111 10.72 -4.29 25.51
N GLN A 112 10.36 -3.58 26.57
CA GLN A 112 9.38 -4.06 27.55
C GLN A 112 7.99 -3.42 27.41
N SER A 113 7.84 -2.33 26.67
CA SER A 113 6.55 -1.68 26.51
C SER A 113 6.36 -1.02 25.15
N PHE A 114 5.10 -0.86 24.75
CA PHE A 114 4.70 -0.18 23.53
C PHE A 114 3.35 0.52 23.69
N THR A 115 3.10 1.53 22.86
CA THR A 115 1.80 2.21 22.76
C THR A 115 1.00 1.66 21.58
N ILE A 116 -0.30 1.52 21.78
CA ILE A 116 -1.16 0.88 20.76
C ILE A 116 -1.36 1.81 19.56
N ILE A 117 -1.69 3.08 19.82
CA ILE A 117 -2.15 4.01 18.78
C ILE A 117 -1.00 4.47 17.90
N ASP A 118 0.13 4.84 18.51
CA ASP A 118 1.20 5.54 17.79
C ASP A 118 2.22 4.59 17.16
N GLU A 119 2.40 3.40 17.73
CA GLU A 119 3.50 2.51 17.35
C GLU A 119 3.01 1.23 16.65
N ILE A 120 2.26 0.39 17.36
CA ILE A 120 1.92 -0.95 16.85
C ILE A 120 0.83 -0.90 15.77
N ALA A 121 -0.16 -0.03 15.88
CA ALA A 121 -1.23 0.11 14.89
C ALA A 121 -0.71 0.49 13.49
N PRO A 122 0.11 1.55 13.32
CA PRO A 122 0.67 1.87 12.02
C PRO A 122 1.65 0.81 11.52
N LEU A 123 2.43 0.17 12.42
CA LEU A 123 3.34 -0.90 12.04
C LEU A 123 2.59 -2.12 11.48
N ILE A 124 1.57 -2.61 12.20
CA ILE A 124 0.75 -3.73 11.77
C ILE A 124 0.03 -3.41 10.47
N GLY A 125 -0.47 -2.17 10.31
CA GLY A 125 -1.07 -1.73 9.05
C GLY A 125 -0.11 -1.84 7.87
N LYS A 126 1.15 -1.41 8.06
CA LYS A 126 2.16 -1.50 7.00
C LYS A 126 2.61 -2.94 6.71
N LEU A 127 2.76 -3.76 7.75
CA LEU A 127 3.08 -5.18 7.59
C LEU A 127 1.95 -5.93 6.89
N ASN A 128 0.69 -5.60 7.20
CA ASN A 128 -0.47 -6.21 6.56
C ASN A 128 -0.54 -5.87 5.06
N HIS A 129 -0.21 -4.64 4.68
CA HIS A 129 -0.11 -4.26 3.26
C HIS A 129 0.98 -5.06 2.54
N MET A 130 2.14 -5.27 3.16
CA MET A 130 3.17 -6.17 2.61
C MET A 130 2.72 -7.63 2.54
N ALA A 131 1.91 -8.08 3.50
CA ALA A 131 1.43 -9.46 3.56
C ALA A 131 0.50 -9.83 2.40
N GLN A 132 -0.14 -8.84 1.77
CA GLN A 132 -0.92 -9.04 0.54
C GLN A 132 -0.06 -9.56 -0.61
N MET A 133 1.23 -9.22 -0.62
CA MET A 133 2.18 -9.62 -1.67
C MET A 133 2.85 -10.97 -1.41
N ILE A 134 2.98 -11.37 -0.14
CA ILE A 134 3.76 -12.54 0.26
C ILE A 134 2.90 -13.47 1.11
N ARG A 135 2.57 -14.65 0.55
CA ARG A 135 1.68 -15.62 1.21
C ARG A 135 2.14 -16.04 2.59
N CYS A 136 3.44 -16.25 2.81
CA CYS A 136 3.95 -16.68 4.12
C CYS A 136 3.78 -15.60 5.21
N MET A 137 3.77 -14.32 4.82
CA MET A 137 3.60 -13.21 5.76
C MET A 137 2.18 -13.18 6.34
N ASN A 138 1.17 -13.66 5.61
CA ASN A 138 -0.20 -13.75 6.15
C ASN A 138 -0.30 -14.67 7.37
N HIS A 139 0.46 -15.77 7.39
CA HIS A 139 0.54 -16.65 8.57
C HIS A 139 1.23 -15.95 9.74
N LEU A 140 2.30 -15.19 9.47
CA LEU A 140 2.98 -14.39 10.49
C LEU A 140 2.07 -13.32 11.08
N MET A 141 1.29 -12.63 10.25
CA MET A 141 0.30 -11.63 10.70
C MET A 141 -0.72 -12.26 11.66
N GLY A 142 -1.19 -13.48 11.40
CA GLY A 142 -2.06 -14.22 12.31
C GLY A 142 -1.46 -14.34 13.73
N HIS A 143 -0.21 -14.78 13.82
CA HIS A 143 0.50 -14.87 15.11
C HIS A 143 0.70 -13.50 15.78
N LEU A 144 0.98 -12.44 15.02
CA LEU A 144 1.10 -11.09 15.54
C LEU A 144 -0.20 -10.57 16.14
N TYR A 145 -1.34 -10.75 15.44
CA TYR A 145 -2.65 -10.35 15.95
C TYR A 145 -3.04 -11.15 17.21
N THR A 146 -2.76 -12.45 17.24
CA THR A 146 -3.04 -13.28 18.44
C THR A 146 -2.17 -12.86 19.62
N SER A 147 -0.88 -12.61 19.40
CA SER A 147 0.06 -12.14 20.43
C SER A 147 -0.36 -10.79 21.00
N LEU A 148 -0.69 -9.83 20.12
CA LEU A 148 -1.22 -8.52 20.52
C LEU A 148 -2.52 -8.66 21.32
N SER A 149 -3.47 -9.48 20.84
CA SER A 149 -4.73 -9.73 21.55
C SER A 149 -4.50 -10.33 22.94
N CYS A 150 -3.53 -11.24 23.07
CA CYS A 150 -3.14 -11.81 24.37
C CYS A 150 -2.57 -10.72 25.30
N ALA A 151 -1.65 -9.89 24.80
CA ALA A 151 -1.05 -8.79 25.57
C ALA A 151 -2.11 -7.80 26.06
N LEU A 152 -3.03 -7.38 25.18
CA LEU A 152 -4.15 -6.50 25.53
C LEU A 152 -5.06 -7.12 26.59
N THR A 153 -5.33 -8.42 26.48
CA THR A 153 -6.15 -9.14 27.45
C THR A 153 -5.47 -9.20 28.82
N LYS A 154 -4.15 -9.47 28.87
CA LYS A 154 -3.35 -9.44 30.11
C LYS A 154 -3.37 -8.04 30.74
N ASN A 155 -3.14 -6.99 29.94
CA ASN A 155 -3.16 -5.61 30.43
C ASN A 155 -4.54 -5.18 30.93
N LYS A 156 -5.61 -5.58 30.22
CA LYS A 156 -6.99 -5.34 30.67
C LYS A 156 -7.24 -5.96 32.03
N ARG A 157 -6.85 -7.23 32.24
CA ARG A 157 -6.99 -7.89 33.55
C ARG A 157 -6.21 -7.16 34.63
N HIS A 158 -4.96 -6.78 34.34
CA HIS A 158 -4.12 -6.04 35.27
C HIS A 158 -4.74 -4.69 35.68
N LEU A 159 -5.29 -3.94 34.73
CA LEU A 159 -5.94 -2.65 34.99
C LEU A 159 -7.24 -2.79 35.78
N ILE A 160 -8.02 -3.86 35.55
CA ILE A 160 -9.22 -4.14 36.35
C ILE A 160 -8.86 -4.41 37.82
N THR A 161 -7.76 -5.14 38.07
CA THR A 161 -7.34 -5.46 39.44
C THR A 161 -6.71 -4.27 40.17
N THR A 162 -5.90 -3.46 39.47
CA THR A 162 -5.13 -2.38 40.10
C THR A 162 -5.89 -1.05 40.16
N ASN A 163 -6.69 -0.72 39.15
CA ASN A 163 -7.33 0.57 39.02
C ASN A 163 -8.85 0.46 39.22
N LYS A 164 -9.32 0.89 40.40
CA LYS A 164 -10.75 0.90 40.78
C LYS A 164 -11.61 1.76 39.84
N GLN A 165 -11.07 2.84 39.28
CA GLN A 165 -11.76 3.72 38.32
C GLN A 165 -11.92 3.04 36.95
N PHE A 166 -10.92 2.27 36.52
CA PHE A 166 -11.03 1.47 35.30
C PHE A 166 -12.01 0.31 35.49
N ALA A 167 -11.96 -0.35 36.64
CA ALA A 167 -12.90 -1.41 37.01
C ALA A 167 -14.35 -0.90 37.01
N SER A 168 -14.63 0.23 37.67
CA SER A 168 -15.97 0.82 37.70
C SER A 168 -16.46 1.25 36.31
N CYS A 169 -15.57 1.80 35.48
CA CYS A 169 -15.87 2.17 34.10
C CYS A 169 -16.16 0.94 33.21
N SER A 170 -15.53 -0.21 33.49
CA SER A 170 -15.78 -1.46 32.76
C SER A 170 -17.11 -2.13 33.10
N SER A 171 -17.62 -1.95 34.33
CA SER A 171 -18.94 -2.45 34.76
C SER A 171 -20.11 -1.57 34.30
N SER A 172 -19.86 -0.30 33.98
CA SER A 172 -20.87 0.62 33.46
C SER A 172 -21.02 0.48 31.94
N SER A 173 -21.76 -0.54 31.52
CA SER A 173 -21.99 -0.91 30.10
C SER A 173 -22.63 0.20 29.23
N SER A 174 -23.15 1.27 29.82
CA SER A 174 -23.94 2.33 29.16
C SER A 174 -23.17 3.58 28.73
N MET A 175 -21.85 3.70 28.96
CA MET A 175 -21.11 4.90 28.52
C MET A 175 -20.89 4.95 27.01
N SER A 176 -21.18 6.13 26.42
CA SER A 176 -21.13 6.40 24.97
C SER A 176 -19.72 6.17 24.38
N LEU A 177 -19.67 5.68 23.14
CA LEU A 177 -18.45 5.32 22.41
C LEU A 177 -17.37 6.43 22.37
N ARG A 178 -17.77 7.71 22.49
CA ARG A 178 -16.83 8.86 22.49
C ARG A 178 -15.99 8.93 23.77
N GLN A 179 -16.54 8.58 24.93
CA GLN A 179 -15.81 8.59 26.20
C GLN A 179 -14.88 7.38 26.36
N LYS A 180 -15.23 6.23 25.77
CA LYS A 180 -14.37 5.03 25.73
C LYS A 180 -13.08 5.28 24.93
N LYS A 181 -13.17 5.94 23.76
CA LYS A 181 -12.01 6.23 22.91
C LYS A 181 -10.99 7.18 23.57
N SER A 182 -11.45 8.20 24.28
CA SER A 182 -10.56 9.23 24.86
C SER A 182 -9.75 8.74 26.07
N ARG A 183 -10.24 7.74 26.81
CA ARG A 183 -9.57 7.22 28.03
C ARG A 183 -8.77 5.94 27.84
N ILE A 184 -9.09 5.15 26.81
CA ILE A 184 -8.32 3.95 26.43
C ILE A 184 -7.03 4.32 25.66
N ALA A 185 -6.88 5.58 25.25
CA ALA A 185 -5.77 6.07 24.44
C ALA A 185 -4.37 5.96 25.09
N LEU A 186 -4.28 5.65 26.38
CA LEU A 186 -3.01 5.51 27.10
C LEU A 186 -2.85 4.11 27.72
N LEU A 187 -3.16 3.08 26.94
CA LEU A 187 -2.82 1.69 27.30
C LEU A 187 -1.35 1.44 26.94
N ILE A 188 -0.46 1.81 27.87
CA ILE A 188 0.93 1.35 27.86
C ILE A 188 0.89 -0.15 28.13
N CYS A 189 1.23 -0.95 27.14
CA CYS A 189 1.34 -2.38 27.32
C CYS A 189 2.70 -2.67 27.96
N THR A 190 2.77 -2.92 29.27
CA THR A 190 4.01 -3.38 29.93
C THR A 190 4.09 -4.90 29.88
N PHE A 191 5.00 -5.42 29.07
CA PHE A 191 5.35 -6.84 29.00
C PHE A 191 6.38 -7.13 30.10
N ARG A 192 5.89 -7.43 31.31
CA ARG A 192 6.73 -7.94 32.39
C ARG A 192 6.62 -9.46 32.39
N ASP A 193 7.46 -10.11 31.60
CA ASP A 193 7.74 -11.53 31.80
C ASP A 193 8.58 -11.68 33.08
N LYS A 194 8.10 -12.54 33.97
CA LYS A 194 8.86 -13.11 35.08
C LYS A 194 9.17 -14.55 34.74
#